data_AF-A0AAJ0G6J7-F1
#
_entry.id   AF-A0AAJ0G6J7-F1
#
_cell.length_a   1.000
_cell.length_b   1.000
_cell.length_c   1.000
_cell.angle_alpha   90.00
_cell.angle_beta   90.00
_cell.angle_gamma   90.00
#
_symmetry.space_group_name_H-M   'P 1'
#
loop_
_entity.id
_entity.type
_entity.pdbx_description
1 polymer ?
#
loop_
_entity_poly.entity_id
_entity_poly.type
_entity_poly.pdbx_seq_one_letter_code
_entity_poly.pdbx_strand_id
1 'polypeptide(L)'
;MAFESMMDEDPVHLKFLFVKYGEDSHKCPTSKTLLIVHLSLLGLKPSRMMIQEPILIIMTLYMSLVYGILYLGFFSYPISFQFDRGIEFGISSLPFLALLTGVLTACAFMIWETPVIYRPKFISKGRIPEERLIPMMIGSFVLVMGLFWFAWTSFPSITPWPEIISGAFIGAGFVMVFMSAIIYLVDVYLLSANSAVASNTVVRSALAAVFPLFATPMYEKLGVQWATSLLGFLCLATVRAPLLFYKYGKRIRSWSKFAYDL
;
A
#
# COMPACT_ATOMS: atom_id res chain seq x y z
N MET A 1 -24.63 -4.54 -22.69
CA MET A 1 -23.39 -5.23 -22.29
C MET A 1 -22.51 -4.43 -21.33
N ALA A 2 -21.66 -3.47 -21.74
CA ALA A 2 -20.87 -2.66 -20.79
C ALA A 2 -21.71 -1.72 -19.89
N PHE A 3 -22.92 -1.36 -20.36
CA PHE A 3 -23.88 -0.51 -19.63
C PHE A 3 -24.65 -1.29 -18.54
N GLU A 4 -24.89 -2.58 -18.74
CA GLU A 4 -25.58 -3.44 -17.75
C GLU A 4 -24.65 -3.80 -16.59
N SER A 5 -23.36 -4.01 -16.84
CA SER A 5 -22.38 -4.20 -15.77
C SER A 5 -22.16 -2.93 -14.94
N MET A 6 -22.42 -1.75 -15.50
CA MET A 6 -22.36 -0.47 -14.79
C MET A 6 -23.60 -0.17 -13.93
N MET A 7 -24.75 -0.78 -14.25
CA MET A 7 -25.99 -0.64 -13.47
C MET A 7 -25.86 -1.27 -12.08
N ASP A 8 -25.01 -2.29 -11.95
CA ASP A 8 -24.79 -3.04 -10.70
C ASP A 8 -23.77 -2.37 -9.75
N GLU A 9 -22.83 -1.57 -10.26
CA GLU A 9 -21.77 -0.97 -9.44
C GLU A 9 -22.18 0.29 -8.67
N ASP A 10 -23.16 1.09 -9.14
CA ASP A 10 -23.49 2.40 -8.51
C ASP A 10 -24.93 2.92 -8.80
N PRO A 11 -25.99 2.26 -8.32
CA PRO A 11 -27.39 2.57 -8.69
C PRO A 11 -27.88 3.96 -8.23
N VAL A 12 -27.30 4.52 -7.17
CA VAL A 12 -27.71 5.82 -6.61
C VAL A 12 -27.19 6.99 -7.43
N HIS A 13 -25.95 6.90 -7.93
CA HIS A 13 -25.34 7.99 -8.69
C HIS A 13 -25.81 8.02 -10.15
N LEU A 14 -26.12 6.84 -10.72
CA LEU A 14 -26.80 6.70 -11.99
C LEU A 14 -28.24 7.20 -11.92
N LYS A 15 -29.00 6.96 -10.83
CA LYS A 15 -30.30 7.64 -10.63
C LYS A 15 -30.16 9.16 -10.60
N PHE A 16 -29.10 9.69 -9.99
CA PHE A 16 -28.85 11.14 -9.99
C PHE A 16 -28.49 11.67 -11.38
N LEU A 17 -27.75 10.91 -12.17
CA LEU A 17 -27.45 11.22 -13.57
C LEU A 17 -28.70 11.09 -14.46
N PHE A 18 -29.51 10.06 -14.25
CA PHE A 18 -30.81 9.87 -14.89
C PHE A 18 -31.83 10.91 -14.47
N VAL A 19 -31.73 11.55 -13.30
CA VAL A 19 -32.60 12.66 -12.89
C VAL A 19 -32.06 13.99 -13.42
N LYS A 20 -30.73 14.18 -13.48
CA LYS A 20 -30.10 15.40 -14.00
C LYS A 20 -30.08 15.47 -15.54
N TYR A 21 -30.13 14.32 -16.22
CA TYR A 21 -30.32 14.16 -17.67
C TYR A 21 -31.70 13.58 -18.02
N GLY A 22 -32.60 13.52 -17.05
CA GLY A 22 -33.89 12.81 -17.09
C GLY A 22 -35.04 13.49 -17.80
N GLU A 23 -34.74 14.45 -18.68
CA GLU A 23 -35.76 15.04 -19.56
C GLU A 23 -35.50 14.73 -21.04
N ASP A 24 -34.62 13.77 -21.36
CA ASP A 24 -34.37 13.35 -22.74
C ASP A 24 -34.16 11.82 -22.85
N SER A 25 -35.21 11.05 -22.53
CA SER A 25 -35.24 9.57 -22.55
C SER A 25 -35.15 8.93 -23.95
N HIS A 26 -34.75 9.66 -25.00
CA HIS A 26 -34.76 9.15 -26.39
C HIS A 26 -33.43 9.25 -27.17
N LYS A 27 -32.34 9.72 -26.55
CA LYS A 27 -31.03 9.72 -27.23
C LYS A 27 -30.03 8.85 -26.48
N CYS A 28 -29.56 7.80 -27.15
CA CYS A 28 -28.36 7.07 -26.75
C CYS A 28 -27.24 8.10 -26.51
N PRO A 29 -26.60 8.13 -25.33
CA PRO A 29 -25.60 9.15 -25.02
C PRO A 29 -24.49 9.07 -26.07
N THR A 30 -24.30 10.17 -26.81
CA THR A 30 -23.25 10.28 -27.83
C THR A 30 -21.91 9.91 -27.22
N SER A 31 -21.12 9.08 -27.92
CA SER A 31 -19.83 8.54 -27.45
C SER A 31 -18.93 9.60 -26.76
N LYS A 32 -18.93 10.85 -27.25
CA LYS A 32 -18.19 11.98 -26.65
C LYS A 32 -18.71 12.41 -25.27
N THR A 33 -20.02 12.46 -25.05
CA THR A 33 -20.62 12.82 -23.75
C THR A 33 -20.38 11.73 -22.72
N LEU A 34 -20.44 10.46 -23.14
CA LEU A 34 -20.12 9.32 -22.28
C LEU A 34 -18.63 9.29 -21.90
N LEU A 35 -17.75 9.70 -22.80
CA LEU A 35 -16.30 9.83 -22.59
C LEU A 35 -15.96 11.02 -21.66
N ILE A 36 -16.63 12.16 -21.80
CA ILE A 36 -16.47 13.34 -20.92
C ILE A 36 -17.00 13.05 -19.51
N VAL A 37 -18.14 12.37 -19.39
CA VAL A 37 -18.68 11.93 -18.09
C VAL A 37 -17.78 10.89 -17.45
N HIS A 38 -17.22 9.94 -18.22
CA HIS A 38 -16.19 9.01 -17.74
C HIS A 38 -14.93 9.74 -17.26
N LEU A 39 -14.40 10.69 -18.03
CA LEU A 39 -13.20 11.46 -17.69
C LEU A 39 -13.39 12.31 -16.43
N SER A 40 -14.55 12.95 -16.30
CA SER A 40 -14.88 13.77 -15.13
C SER A 40 -15.20 12.94 -13.89
N LEU A 41 -15.84 11.76 -14.04
CA LEU A 41 -16.00 10.78 -12.96
C LEU A 41 -14.65 10.17 -12.54
N LEU A 42 -13.79 9.81 -13.49
CA LEU A 42 -12.47 9.23 -13.23
C LEU A 42 -11.49 10.23 -12.61
N GLY A 43 -11.62 11.53 -12.89
CA GLY A 43 -10.73 12.57 -12.37
C GLY A 43 -11.18 13.16 -11.03
N LEU A 44 -12.46 13.54 -10.91
CA LEU A 44 -12.94 14.37 -9.79
C LEU A 44 -13.48 13.56 -8.62
N LYS A 45 -14.06 12.37 -8.88
CA LYS A 45 -14.56 11.45 -7.83
C LYS A 45 -13.43 10.93 -6.92
N PRO A 46 -12.28 10.43 -7.45
CA PRO A 46 -11.19 9.96 -6.59
C PRO A 46 -10.60 11.04 -5.69
N SER A 47 -10.37 12.24 -6.22
CA SER A 47 -9.84 13.37 -5.42
C SER A 47 -10.80 13.81 -4.32
N ARG A 48 -12.11 13.84 -4.61
CA ARG A 48 -13.14 14.19 -3.62
C ARG A 48 -13.29 13.12 -2.55
N MET A 49 -13.29 11.85 -2.95
CA MET A 49 -13.37 10.71 -2.03
C MET A 49 -12.20 10.73 -1.04
N MET A 50 -10.98 10.99 -1.52
CA MET A 50 -9.80 11.06 -0.65
C MET A 50 -9.86 12.18 0.39
N ILE A 51 -10.43 13.35 0.07
CA ILE A 51 -10.54 14.45 1.05
C ILE A 51 -11.65 14.16 2.08
N GLN A 52 -12.70 13.47 1.67
CA GLN A 52 -13.89 13.23 2.52
C GLN A 52 -13.75 12.00 3.41
N GLU A 53 -12.81 11.11 3.11
CA GLU A 53 -12.68 9.81 3.73
C GLU A 53 -11.42 9.70 4.61
N PRO A 54 -11.53 9.89 5.94
CA PRO A 54 -10.37 9.93 6.83
C PRO A 54 -9.60 8.61 6.87
N ILE A 55 -10.30 7.48 6.70
CA ILE A 55 -9.67 6.15 6.68
C ILE A 55 -8.79 5.96 5.45
N LEU A 56 -9.23 6.46 4.28
CA LEU A 56 -8.46 6.43 3.05
C LEU A 56 -7.20 7.31 3.19
N ILE A 57 -7.30 8.51 3.76
CA ILE A 57 -6.16 9.41 3.98
C ILE A 57 -5.08 8.74 4.83
N ILE A 58 -5.45 8.21 6.00
CA ILE A 58 -4.48 7.63 6.94
C ILE A 58 -3.85 6.36 6.36
N MET A 59 -4.65 5.49 5.71
CA MET A 59 -4.12 4.30 5.04
C MET A 59 -3.21 4.64 3.87
N THR A 60 -3.57 5.63 3.05
CA THR A 60 -2.74 6.09 1.95
C THR A 60 -1.45 6.72 2.46
N LEU A 61 -1.49 7.57 3.50
CA LEU A 61 -0.29 8.15 4.11
C LEU A 61 0.65 7.07 4.64
N TYR A 62 0.08 6.08 5.34
CA TYR A 62 0.83 4.93 5.83
C TYR A 62 1.49 4.14 4.69
N MET A 63 0.74 3.81 3.63
CA MET A 63 1.30 3.12 2.46
C MET A 63 2.34 3.97 1.73
N SER A 64 2.16 5.29 1.67
CA SER A 64 3.09 6.24 1.05
C SER A 64 4.44 6.22 1.75
N LEU A 65 4.42 6.23 3.08
CA LEU A 65 5.62 6.20 3.90
C LEU A 65 6.37 4.86 3.72
N VAL A 66 5.67 3.73 3.83
CA VAL A 66 6.28 2.39 3.63
C VAL A 66 6.86 2.25 2.22
N TYR A 67 6.16 2.78 1.20
CA TYR A 67 6.64 2.76 -0.18
C TYR A 67 7.83 3.69 -0.42
N GLY A 68 7.84 4.87 0.20
CA GLY A 68 9.00 5.78 0.17
C GLY A 68 10.24 5.17 0.81
N ILE A 69 10.09 4.44 1.92
CA ILE A 69 11.18 3.70 2.57
C ILE A 69 11.72 2.60 1.66
N LEU A 70 10.85 1.85 0.97
CA LEU A 70 11.30 0.86 -0.01
C LEU A 70 12.17 1.50 -1.10
N TYR A 71 11.74 2.66 -1.62
CA TYR A 71 12.52 3.38 -2.63
C TYR A 71 13.86 3.86 -2.10
N LEU A 72 13.92 4.37 -0.88
CA LEU A 72 15.20 4.69 -0.22
C LEU A 72 16.07 3.44 -0.04
N GLY A 73 15.46 2.28 0.19
CA GLY A 73 16.14 1.00 0.21
C GLY A 73 16.89 0.72 -1.08
N PHE A 74 16.31 1.01 -2.26
CA PHE A 74 16.99 0.83 -3.55
C PHE A 74 18.26 1.66 -3.70
N PHE A 75 18.40 2.79 -3.01
CA PHE A 75 19.65 3.54 -2.93
C PHE A 75 20.59 2.99 -1.86
N SER A 76 20.04 2.52 -0.74
CA SER A 76 20.82 1.99 0.39
C SER A 76 21.67 0.78 0.01
N TYR A 77 21.11 -0.16 -0.76
CA TYR A 77 21.83 -1.38 -1.17
C TYR A 77 23.09 -1.08 -1.99
N PRO A 78 23.03 -0.38 -3.14
CA PRO A 78 24.23 -0.07 -3.90
C PRO A 78 25.19 0.81 -3.09
N ILE A 79 24.70 1.74 -2.26
CA ILE A 79 25.58 2.56 -1.41
C ILE A 79 26.38 1.68 -0.42
N SER A 80 25.70 0.79 0.31
CA SER A 80 26.35 -0.09 1.30
C SER A 80 27.34 -1.07 0.66
N PHE A 81 26.95 -1.74 -0.44
CA PHE A 81 27.78 -2.76 -1.05
C PHE A 81 28.90 -2.17 -1.91
N GLN A 82 28.66 -1.05 -2.62
CA GLN A 82 29.65 -0.44 -3.50
C GLN A 82 30.60 0.51 -2.76
N PHE A 83 30.07 1.43 -1.93
CA PHE A 83 30.89 2.48 -1.31
C PHE A 83 31.51 2.01 0.00
N ASP A 84 30.75 1.34 0.88
CA ASP A 84 31.30 0.91 2.18
C ASP A 84 32.13 -0.38 2.07
N ARG A 85 31.73 -1.32 1.21
CA ARG A 85 32.41 -2.63 1.04
C ARG A 85 33.31 -2.72 -0.19
N GLY A 86 33.27 -1.75 -1.11
CA GLY A 86 34.13 -1.74 -2.31
C GLY A 86 33.82 -2.84 -3.34
N ILE A 87 32.60 -3.39 -3.34
CA ILE A 87 32.20 -4.46 -4.25
C ILE A 87 31.92 -3.88 -5.64
N GLU A 88 32.27 -4.62 -6.69
CA GLU A 88 32.06 -4.22 -8.09
C GLU A 88 30.58 -3.88 -8.38
N PHE A 89 30.35 -2.88 -9.23
CA PHE A 89 29.02 -2.32 -9.53
C PHE A 89 27.99 -3.37 -10.03
N GLY A 90 28.43 -4.39 -10.76
CA GLY A 90 27.54 -5.46 -11.22
C GLY A 90 27.08 -6.39 -10.07
N ILE A 91 27.95 -6.63 -9.10
CA ILE A 91 27.72 -7.57 -7.99
C ILE A 91 26.99 -6.88 -6.83
N SER A 92 27.13 -5.55 -6.67
CA SER A 92 26.48 -4.78 -5.61
C SER A 92 24.94 -4.80 -5.68
N SER A 93 24.36 -5.17 -6.82
CA SER A 93 22.91 -5.31 -7.03
C SER A 93 22.36 -6.72 -6.77
N LEU A 94 23.21 -7.76 -6.64
CA LEU A 94 22.77 -9.12 -6.31
C LEU A 94 21.93 -9.23 -5.03
N PRO A 95 22.18 -8.44 -3.96
CA PRO A 95 21.36 -8.46 -2.76
C PRO A 95 19.86 -8.22 -3.00
N PHE A 96 19.47 -7.56 -4.11
CA PHE A 96 18.06 -7.43 -4.48
C PHE A 96 17.37 -8.78 -4.77
N LEU A 97 18.12 -9.83 -5.11
CA LEU A 97 17.57 -11.19 -5.22
C LEU A 97 17.06 -11.71 -3.87
N ALA A 98 17.69 -11.33 -2.76
CA ALA A 98 17.19 -11.70 -1.43
C ALA A 98 15.89 -10.95 -1.10
N LEU A 99 15.73 -9.71 -1.57
CA LEU A 99 14.45 -9.02 -1.48
C LEU A 99 13.37 -9.76 -2.27
N LEU A 100 13.68 -10.23 -3.49
CA LEU A 100 12.77 -11.03 -4.30
C LEU A 100 12.37 -12.34 -3.62
N THR A 101 13.30 -13.07 -2.98
CA THR A 101 12.94 -14.30 -2.27
C THR A 101 11.98 -14.02 -1.11
N GLY A 102 12.20 -12.93 -0.37
CA GLY A 102 11.27 -12.45 0.66
C GLY A 102 9.86 -12.16 0.13
N VAL A 103 9.77 -11.49 -1.01
CA VAL A 103 8.49 -11.21 -1.70
C VAL A 103 7.77 -12.53 -2.04
N LEU A 104 8.48 -13.50 -2.61
CA LEU A 104 7.90 -14.80 -2.97
C LEU A 104 7.42 -15.57 -1.74
N THR A 105 8.19 -15.57 -0.65
CA THR A 105 7.78 -16.20 0.61
C THR A 105 6.53 -15.54 1.20
N ALA A 106 6.44 -14.21 1.18
CA ALA A 106 5.24 -13.49 1.61
C ALA A 106 4.01 -13.82 0.76
N CYS A 107 4.17 -13.87 -0.57
CA CYS A 107 3.09 -14.29 -1.47
C CYS A 107 2.61 -15.71 -1.15
N ALA A 108 3.53 -16.65 -0.96
CA ALA A 108 3.19 -18.03 -0.58
C ALA A 108 2.43 -18.08 0.76
N PHE A 109 2.86 -17.29 1.74
CA PHE A 109 2.16 -17.16 3.02
C PHE A 109 0.74 -16.62 2.85
N MET A 110 0.51 -15.57 2.05
CA MET A 110 -0.83 -15.01 1.81
C MET A 110 -1.75 -15.98 1.06
N ILE A 111 -1.21 -16.73 0.10
CA ILE A 111 -1.95 -17.78 -0.63
C ILE A 111 -2.40 -18.88 0.33
N TRP A 112 -1.60 -19.22 1.34
CA TRP A 112 -1.95 -20.20 2.37
C TRP A 112 -2.92 -19.63 3.42
N GLU A 113 -2.72 -18.38 3.86
CA GLU A 113 -3.53 -17.72 4.90
C GLU A 113 -4.97 -17.49 4.45
N THR A 114 -5.19 -17.15 3.17
CA THR A 114 -6.51 -16.87 2.60
C THR A 114 -7.51 -18.05 2.74
N PRO A 115 -7.22 -19.28 2.28
CA PRO A 115 -8.13 -20.42 2.41
C PRO A 115 -8.18 -21.02 3.82
N VAL A 116 -7.09 -20.96 4.59
CA VAL A 116 -6.97 -21.65 5.89
C VAL A 116 -7.54 -20.81 7.03
N ILE A 117 -7.29 -19.50 7.03
CA ILE A 117 -7.63 -18.60 8.14
C ILE A 117 -8.81 -17.71 7.76
N TYR A 118 -8.74 -17.04 6.61
CA TYR A 118 -9.75 -16.05 6.23
C TYR A 118 -11.08 -16.69 5.78
N ARG A 119 -11.03 -17.69 4.89
CA ARG A 119 -12.24 -18.33 4.33
C ARG A 119 -13.18 -18.95 5.38
N PRO A 120 -12.70 -19.68 6.41
CA PRO A 120 -13.57 -20.25 7.44
C PRO A 120 -14.18 -19.19 8.37
N LYS A 121 -13.44 -18.10 8.66
CA LYS A 121 -13.94 -17.00 9.48
C LYS A 121 -14.97 -16.14 8.74
N PHE A 122 -14.78 -15.94 7.44
CA PHE A 122 -15.76 -15.32 6.56
C PHE A 122 -17.10 -16.07 6.58
N ILE A 123 -17.06 -17.41 6.55
CA ILE A 123 -18.26 -18.25 6.57
C ILE A 123 -18.97 -18.22 7.94
N SER A 124 -18.22 -18.09 9.05
CA SER A 124 -18.79 -18.15 10.40
C SER A 124 -19.25 -16.80 10.97
N LYS A 125 -18.59 -15.70 10.64
CA LYS A 125 -18.88 -14.36 11.20
C LYS A 125 -19.38 -13.34 10.18
N GLY A 126 -19.45 -13.70 8.90
CA GLY A 126 -19.76 -12.77 7.81
C GLY A 126 -18.57 -11.88 7.42
N ARG A 127 -18.82 -10.85 6.60
CA ARG A 127 -17.79 -9.93 6.10
C ARG A 127 -17.29 -8.98 7.20
N ILE A 128 -16.11 -9.28 7.76
CA ILE A 128 -15.39 -8.39 8.68
C ILE A 128 -14.06 -7.97 8.03
N PRO A 129 -14.01 -6.78 7.38
CA PRO A 129 -12.80 -6.26 6.73
C PRO A 129 -11.57 -6.19 7.66
N GLU A 130 -11.76 -6.05 8.97
CA GLU A 130 -10.69 -5.97 9.97
C GLU A 130 -9.85 -7.24 10.08
N GLU A 131 -10.39 -8.41 9.72
CA GLU A 131 -9.60 -9.65 9.75
C GLU A 131 -8.51 -9.66 8.68
N ARG A 132 -8.66 -8.85 7.61
CA ARG A 132 -7.62 -8.67 6.59
C ARG A 132 -6.45 -7.80 7.03
N LEU A 133 -6.55 -7.12 8.18
CA LEU A 133 -5.42 -6.37 8.75
C LEU A 133 -4.42 -7.27 9.48
N ILE A 134 -4.74 -8.53 9.75
CA ILE A 134 -3.85 -9.41 10.53
C ILE A 134 -2.51 -9.62 9.82
N PRO A 135 -2.44 -9.96 8.52
CA PRO A 135 -1.17 -10.07 7.80
C PRO A 135 -0.44 -8.72 7.71
N MET A 136 -1.15 -7.60 7.68
CA MET A 136 -0.57 -6.24 7.71
C MET A 136 0.17 -5.97 9.02
N MET A 137 -0.37 -6.40 10.17
CA MET A 137 0.29 -6.25 11.47
C MET A 137 1.58 -7.06 11.52
N ILE A 138 1.52 -8.33 11.11
CA ILE A 138 2.69 -9.22 11.06
C ILE A 138 3.75 -8.63 10.12
N GLY A 139 3.35 -8.22 8.92
CA GLY A 139 4.23 -7.59 7.95
C GLY A 139 4.90 -6.31 8.46
N SER A 140 4.19 -5.51 9.25
CA SER A 140 4.74 -4.28 9.84
C SER A 140 5.87 -4.58 10.83
N PHE A 141 5.71 -5.60 11.70
CA PHE A 141 6.77 -6.02 12.61
C PHE A 141 7.96 -6.63 11.86
N VAL A 142 7.69 -7.47 10.85
CA VAL A 142 8.71 -8.11 10.01
C VAL A 142 9.53 -7.06 9.26
N LEU A 143 8.88 -6.01 8.72
CA LEU A 143 9.54 -4.91 8.04
C LEU A 143 10.48 -4.13 8.97
N VAL A 144 10.01 -3.78 10.18
CA VAL A 144 10.82 -3.08 11.18
C VAL A 144 12.04 -3.91 11.59
N MET A 145 11.84 -5.21 11.87
CA MET A 145 12.94 -6.12 12.18
C MET A 145 13.95 -6.19 11.02
N GLY A 146 13.47 -6.28 9.78
CA GLY A 146 14.33 -6.30 8.59
C GLY A 146 15.15 -5.02 8.43
N LEU A 147 14.55 -3.84 8.63
CA LEU A 147 15.25 -2.55 8.52
C LEU A 147 16.33 -2.38 9.59
N PHE A 148 16.04 -2.72 10.85
CA PHE A 148 17.06 -2.68 11.90
C PHE A 148 18.16 -3.72 11.67
N TRP A 149 17.79 -4.92 11.22
CA TRP A 149 18.78 -5.94 10.87
C TRP A 149 19.72 -5.44 9.77
N PHE A 150 19.19 -4.85 8.69
CA PHE A 150 20.00 -4.26 7.62
C PHE A 150 20.93 -3.16 8.16
N ALA A 151 20.37 -2.21 8.93
CA ALA A 151 21.12 -1.08 9.47
C ALA A 151 22.34 -1.52 10.30
N TRP A 152 22.17 -2.51 11.18
CA TRP A 152 23.22 -2.97 12.10
C TRP A 152 24.14 -4.03 11.49
N THR A 153 23.87 -4.50 10.27
CA THR A 153 24.74 -5.45 9.54
C THR A 153 25.51 -4.81 8.39
N SER A 154 25.26 -3.52 8.12
CA SER A 154 25.94 -2.71 7.09
C SER A 154 27.40 -2.36 7.42
N PHE A 155 27.91 -2.69 8.62
CA PHE A 155 29.32 -2.43 8.95
C PHE A 155 30.28 -3.18 8.00
N PRO A 156 31.34 -2.52 7.49
CA PRO A 156 32.36 -3.17 6.66
C PRO A 156 33.07 -4.34 7.35
N SER A 157 33.10 -4.35 8.69
CA SER A 157 33.71 -5.39 9.51
C SER A 157 32.89 -6.69 9.60
N ILE A 158 31.59 -6.63 9.29
CA ILE A 158 30.68 -7.79 9.34
C ILE A 158 30.64 -8.42 7.95
N THR A 159 30.47 -9.74 7.85
CA THR A 159 30.31 -10.41 6.55
C THR A 159 29.10 -9.86 5.78
N PRO A 160 29.06 -9.91 4.44
CA PRO A 160 27.92 -9.38 3.67
C PRO A 160 26.63 -10.21 3.80
N TRP A 161 26.73 -11.47 4.23
CA TRP A 161 25.61 -12.41 4.28
C TRP A 161 24.42 -11.98 5.14
N PRO A 162 24.60 -11.49 6.39
CA PRO A 162 23.49 -11.07 7.24
C PRO A 162 22.71 -9.89 6.65
N GLU A 163 23.41 -8.98 5.97
CA GLU A 163 22.81 -7.83 5.29
C GLU A 163 21.95 -8.28 4.10
N ILE A 164 22.44 -9.24 3.30
CA ILE A 164 21.68 -9.84 2.20
C ILE A 164 20.41 -10.54 2.74
N ILE A 165 20.53 -11.33 3.81
CA ILE A 165 19.40 -12.06 4.41
C ILE A 165 18.34 -11.10 4.94
N SER A 166 18.75 -9.97 5.53
CA SER A 166 17.81 -8.96 6.01
C SER A 166 16.90 -8.41 4.91
N GLY A 167 17.37 -8.39 3.66
CA GLY A 167 16.58 -7.99 2.50
C GLY A 167 15.36 -8.86 2.25
N ALA A 168 15.43 -10.15 2.58
CA ALA A 168 14.27 -11.04 2.50
C ALA A 168 13.18 -10.64 3.51
N PHE A 169 13.56 -10.25 4.73
CA PHE A 169 12.60 -9.76 5.73
C PHE A 169 11.98 -8.43 5.31
N ILE A 170 12.78 -7.51 4.76
CA ILE A 170 12.28 -6.23 4.24
C ILE A 170 11.27 -6.46 3.11
N GLY A 171 11.60 -7.30 2.13
CA GLY A 171 10.72 -7.62 1.00
C GLY A 171 9.44 -8.32 1.44
N ALA A 172 9.54 -9.28 2.36
CA ALA A 172 8.38 -10.00 2.90
C ALA A 172 7.43 -9.05 3.65
N GLY A 173 7.96 -8.24 4.56
CA GLY A 173 7.18 -7.28 5.34
C GLY A 173 6.50 -6.23 4.45
N PHE A 174 7.23 -5.70 3.45
CA PHE A 174 6.69 -4.74 2.49
C PHE A 174 5.45 -5.30 1.75
N VAL A 175 5.55 -6.50 1.17
CA VAL A 175 4.46 -7.09 0.39
C VAL A 175 3.26 -7.43 1.25
N MET A 176 3.47 -8.00 2.44
CA MET A 176 2.39 -8.30 3.37
C MET A 176 1.60 -7.03 3.75
N VAL A 177 2.31 -5.94 4.02
CA VAL A 177 1.69 -4.65 4.35
C VAL A 177 0.94 -4.09 3.13
N PHE A 178 1.59 -4.04 1.98
CA PHE A 178 1.08 -3.39 0.79
C PHE A 178 -0.16 -4.10 0.22
N MET A 179 -0.10 -5.43 0.09
CA MET A 179 -1.22 -6.22 -0.41
C MET A 179 -2.41 -6.16 0.53
N SER A 180 -2.18 -6.34 1.84
CA SER A 180 -3.28 -6.31 2.83
C SER A 180 -3.98 -4.95 2.86
N ALA A 181 -3.23 -3.85 2.69
CA ALA A 181 -3.79 -2.51 2.69
C ALA A 181 -4.67 -2.23 1.46
N ILE A 182 -4.26 -2.66 0.25
CA ILE A 182 -5.08 -2.53 -0.96
C ILE A 182 -6.36 -3.36 -0.82
N ILE A 183 -6.20 -4.61 -0.38
CA ILE A 183 -7.32 -5.54 -0.20
C ILE A 183 -8.33 -5.00 0.84
N TYR A 184 -7.83 -4.37 1.91
CA TYR A 184 -8.68 -3.69 2.89
C TYR A 184 -9.43 -2.51 2.30
N LEU A 185 -8.79 -1.65 1.49
CA LEU A 185 -9.46 -0.53 0.83
C LEU A 185 -10.58 -1.02 -0.10
N VAL A 186 -10.36 -2.12 -0.82
CA VAL A 186 -11.38 -2.72 -1.69
C VAL A 186 -12.58 -3.20 -0.88
N ASP A 187 -12.35 -3.85 0.28
CA ASP A 187 -13.43 -4.35 1.12
C ASP A 187 -14.23 -3.24 1.83
N VAL A 188 -13.59 -2.13 2.20
CA VAL A 188 -14.28 -1.00 2.84
C VAL A 188 -15.14 -0.23 1.83
N TYR A 189 -14.67 -0.12 0.58
CA TYR A 189 -15.28 0.73 -0.45
C TYR A 189 -15.92 -0.05 -1.59
N LEU A 190 -16.66 -1.13 -1.32
CA LEU A 190 -17.20 -2.05 -2.35
C LEU A 190 -17.77 -1.37 -3.62
N LEU A 191 -18.62 -0.34 -3.49
CA LEU A 191 -19.25 0.38 -4.62
C LEU A 191 -18.30 1.36 -5.33
N SER A 192 -17.23 1.79 -4.66
CA SER A 192 -16.27 2.78 -5.19
C SER A 192 -14.82 2.31 -5.06
N ALA A 193 -14.60 0.98 -5.07
CA ALA A 193 -13.31 0.36 -4.77
C ALA A 193 -12.25 0.75 -5.79
N ASN A 194 -12.61 0.71 -7.07
CA ASN A 194 -11.73 1.08 -8.18
C ASN A 194 -11.27 2.55 -8.06
N SER A 195 -12.17 3.45 -7.67
CA SER A 195 -11.86 4.87 -7.47
C SER A 195 -10.97 5.08 -6.23
N ALA A 196 -11.26 4.41 -5.12
CA ALA A 196 -10.46 4.50 -3.89
C ALA A 196 -9.02 4.02 -4.11
N VAL A 197 -8.85 2.89 -4.81
CA VAL A 197 -7.53 2.34 -5.14
C VAL A 197 -6.76 3.25 -6.11
N ALA A 198 -7.44 3.87 -7.07
CA ALA A 198 -6.84 4.86 -7.97
C ALA A 198 -6.32 6.09 -7.20
N SER A 199 -7.13 6.69 -6.32
CA SER A 199 -6.70 7.81 -5.46
C SER A 199 -5.49 7.45 -4.62
N ASN A 200 -5.56 6.28 -3.96
CA ASN A 200 -4.48 5.77 -3.13
C ASN A 200 -3.20 5.66 -3.95
N THR A 201 -3.27 5.13 -5.17
CA THR A 201 -2.11 4.95 -6.04
C THR A 201 -1.48 6.28 -6.44
N VAL A 202 -2.29 7.27 -6.84
CA VAL A 202 -1.78 8.59 -7.27
C VAL A 202 -1.07 9.30 -6.12
N VAL A 203 -1.71 9.43 -4.97
CA VAL A 203 -1.11 10.14 -3.83
C VAL A 203 0.07 9.40 -3.24
N ARG A 204 -0.03 8.07 -3.15
CA ARG A 204 1.10 7.23 -2.70
C ARG A 204 2.32 7.40 -3.59
N SER A 205 2.12 7.40 -4.91
CA SER A 205 3.24 7.56 -5.85
C SER A 205 3.81 8.97 -5.80
N ALA A 206 2.95 10.00 -5.69
CA ALA A 206 3.38 11.39 -5.57
C ALA A 206 4.21 11.63 -4.28
N LEU A 207 3.75 11.13 -3.14
CA LEU A 207 4.46 11.26 -1.87
C LEU A 207 5.75 10.44 -1.85
N ALA A 208 5.72 9.21 -2.38
CA ALA A 208 6.91 8.36 -2.42
C ALA A 208 7.99 8.89 -3.37
N ALA A 209 7.62 9.61 -4.44
CA ALA A 209 8.59 10.25 -5.34
C ALA A 209 9.47 11.30 -4.65
N VAL A 210 9.01 11.87 -3.54
CA VAL A 210 9.79 12.84 -2.75
C VAL A 210 10.94 12.17 -1.99
N PHE A 211 10.78 10.89 -1.61
CA PHE A 211 11.76 10.18 -0.77
C PHE A 211 13.14 10.02 -1.43
N PRO A 212 13.24 9.55 -2.68
CA PRO A 212 14.50 9.50 -3.42
C PRO A 212 15.23 10.84 -3.55
N LEU A 213 14.49 11.96 -3.59
CA LEU A 213 15.07 13.29 -3.86
C LEU A 213 16.06 13.73 -2.77
N PHE A 214 15.86 13.27 -1.52
CA PHE A 214 16.76 13.53 -0.41
C PHE A 214 17.62 12.32 -0.02
N ALA A 215 17.58 11.22 -0.79
CA ALA A 215 18.31 9.99 -0.48
C ALA A 215 19.83 10.22 -0.41
N THR A 216 20.41 10.77 -1.47
CA THR A 216 21.86 11.01 -1.58
C THR A 216 22.41 11.84 -0.43
N PRO A 217 21.91 13.06 -0.13
CA PRO A 217 22.44 13.85 0.98
C PRO A 217 22.16 13.25 2.35
N MET A 218 21.12 12.41 2.48
CA MET A 218 20.84 11.69 3.73
C MET A 218 21.90 10.62 3.98
N TYR A 219 22.18 9.77 2.99
CA TYR A 219 23.16 8.69 3.13
C TYR A 219 24.59 9.20 3.23
N GLU A 220 24.95 10.30 2.58
CA GLU A 220 26.28 10.93 2.72
C GLU A 220 26.54 11.49 4.12
N LYS A 221 25.52 12.07 4.78
CA LYS A 221 25.67 12.70 6.09
C LYS A 221 25.51 11.75 7.27
N LEU A 222 24.54 10.84 7.20
CA LEU A 222 24.23 9.90 8.29
C LEU A 222 24.97 8.57 8.15
N GLY A 223 25.42 8.22 6.94
CA GLY A 223 25.86 6.87 6.62
C GLY A 223 24.70 5.88 6.56
N VAL A 224 24.94 4.70 5.99
CA VAL A 224 23.91 3.69 5.76
C VAL A 224 23.25 3.19 7.06
N GLN A 225 24.03 3.07 8.13
CA GLN A 225 23.59 2.55 9.43
C GLN A 225 22.53 3.44 10.08
N TRP A 226 22.85 4.72 10.28
CA TRP A 226 21.92 5.66 10.92
C TRP A 226 20.79 6.04 10.00
N ALA A 227 21.04 6.18 8.70
CA ALA A 227 19.99 6.43 7.72
C ALA A 227 18.95 5.31 7.75
N THR A 228 19.37 4.04 7.67
CA THR A 228 18.41 2.91 7.68
C THR A 228 17.75 2.72 9.04
N SER A 229 18.47 2.99 10.14
CA SER A 229 17.88 2.98 11.50
C SER A 229 16.79 4.03 11.66
N LEU A 230 16.99 5.24 11.11
CA LEU A 230 15.97 6.30 11.10
C LEU A 230 14.70 5.83 10.37
N LEU A 231 14.86 5.16 9.22
CA LEU A 231 13.73 4.55 8.50
C LEU A 231 13.06 3.45 9.32
N GLY A 232 13.84 2.64 10.04
CA GLY A 232 13.35 1.65 10.99
C GLY A 232 12.50 2.26 12.12
N PHE A 233 12.95 3.37 12.73
CA PHE A 233 12.18 4.10 13.75
C PHE A 233 10.90 4.71 13.18
N LEU A 234 10.97 5.25 11.95
CA LEU A 234 9.79 5.77 11.26
C LEU A 234 8.77 4.66 10.99
N CYS A 235 9.22 3.51 10.48
CA CYS A 235 8.38 2.32 10.34
C CYS A 235 7.80 1.87 11.69
N LEU A 236 8.59 1.84 12.77
CA LEU A 236 8.14 1.47 14.10
C LEU A 236 7.01 2.38 14.61
N ALA A 237 7.13 3.70 14.40
CA ALA A 237 6.06 4.65 14.73
C ALA A 237 4.77 4.33 13.95
N THR A 238 4.90 3.92 12.68
CA THR A 238 3.74 3.56 11.85
C THR A 238 3.11 2.20 12.18
N VAL A 239 3.79 1.29 12.89
CA VAL A 239 3.22 0.01 13.36
C VAL A 239 1.97 0.24 14.22
N ARG A 240 1.88 1.40 14.88
CA ARG A 240 0.70 1.74 15.69
C ARG A 240 -0.57 1.95 14.86
N ALA A 241 -0.45 2.36 13.60
CA ALA A 241 -1.60 2.66 12.76
C ALA A 241 -2.43 1.40 12.42
N PRO A 242 -1.87 0.28 11.93
CA PRO A 242 -2.62 -0.97 11.73
C PRO A 242 -3.33 -1.48 12.99
N LEU A 243 -2.67 -1.38 14.17
CA LEU A 243 -3.26 -1.77 15.45
C LEU A 243 -4.47 -0.89 15.83
N LEU A 244 -4.39 0.41 15.53
CA LEU A 244 -5.47 1.35 15.75
C LEU A 244 -6.67 1.00 14.86
N PHE A 245 -6.43 0.70 13.59
CA PHE A 245 -7.48 0.28 12.67
C PHE A 245 -8.11 -1.06 13.03
N TYR A 246 -7.33 -2.01 13.56
CA TYR A 246 -7.88 -3.27 14.04
C TYR A 246 -8.84 -3.08 15.23
N LYS A 247 -8.48 -2.23 16.20
CA LYS A 247 -9.29 -2.02 17.41
C LYS A 247 -10.45 -1.04 17.21
N TYR A 248 -10.26 0.01 16.42
CA TYR A 248 -11.24 1.08 16.21
C TYR A 248 -11.89 1.06 14.83
N GLY A 249 -11.61 0.06 13.99
CA GLY A 249 -12.10 -0.04 12.61
C GLY A 249 -13.61 0.18 12.49
N LYS A 250 -14.41 -0.47 13.35
CA LYS A 250 -15.87 -0.29 13.39
C LYS A 250 -16.31 1.16 13.68
N ARG A 251 -15.63 1.85 14.61
CA ARG A 251 -15.95 3.24 14.99
C ARG A 251 -15.48 4.25 13.96
N ILE A 252 -14.40 3.94 13.25
CA ILE A 252 -13.85 4.77 12.18
C ILE A 252 -14.69 4.59 10.90
N ARG A 253 -15.23 3.39 10.66
CA ARG A 253 -16.15 3.12 9.55
C ARG A 253 -17.45 3.90 9.67
N SER A 254 -18.02 4.02 10.87
CA SER A 254 -19.25 4.79 11.08
C SER A 254 -19.10 6.31 10.89
N TRP A 255 -17.87 6.80 10.67
CA TRP A 255 -17.60 8.21 10.32
C TRP A 255 -17.46 8.42 8.80
N SER A 256 -17.39 7.35 8.02
CA SER A 256 -17.29 7.40 6.57
C SER A 256 -18.67 7.58 5.95
N LYS A 257 -18.78 8.49 4.97
CA LYS A 257 -20.04 8.73 4.24
C LYS A 257 -20.21 7.78 3.05
N PHE A 258 -19.12 7.16 2.60
CA PHE A 258 -19.10 6.23 1.47
C PHE A 258 -18.82 4.78 1.87
N ALA A 259 -18.47 4.48 3.12
CA ALA A 259 -18.35 3.10 3.59
C ALA A 259 -19.74 2.51 3.83
N TYR A 260 -19.91 1.28 3.36
CA TYR A 260 -21.14 0.52 3.56
C TYR A 260 -21.16 0.01 5.02
N ASP A 261 -22.15 0.44 5.80
CA ASP A 261 -22.48 -0.21 7.07
C ASP A 261 -23.18 -1.54 6.75
N LEU A 262 -22.55 -2.65 7.13
CA LEU A 262 -23.12 -4.00 7.10
C LEU A 262 -23.83 -4.28 8.42
#